data_AF-A0A820IHW2-F1
#
_entry.id   AF-A0A820IHW2-F1
#
_cell.length_a   1.000
_cell.length_b   1.000
_cell.length_c   1.000
_cell.angle_alpha   90.00
_cell.angle_beta   90.00
_cell.angle_gamma   90.00
#
_symmetry.space_group_name_H-M   'P 1'
#
loop_
_entity.id
_entity.type
_entity.pdbx_description
1 polymer ?
#
loop_
_entity_poly.entity_id
_entity_poly.type
_entity_poly.pdbx_seq_one_letter_code
_entity_poly.pdbx_strand_id
1 'polypeptide(L)'
;LSTLNNPEVIAVNQDSLGVQGKKVAFASSQYSNVSTEIVVANCSTSSKIEPKRVQWTYNSQDGTIRSALNGQCLSINDCSTAEGAIIVLNECHINNSQTQCQGKNQQWTVDSADQTIVSQMNGKCLNFNLQHGPNVDAHSCNKQDYQQWLWNATDGTIRTKHDNHQCLTVLQELEIWAGPLSDHSKAVVLLNRSNSGSETITVKWTDIGFSNDQAAVVRD
;
A
#
# COMPACT_ATOMS: atom_id res chain seq x y z
N LEU A 1 2.70 -27.78 -10.56
CA LEU A 1 2.98 -26.37 -10.25
C LEU A 1 3.41 -26.29 -8.79
N SER A 2 4.68 -26.06 -8.54
CA SER A 2 5.23 -25.80 -7.21
C SER A 2 5.21 -24.29 -6.96
N THR A 3 4.56 -23.85 -5.89
CA THR A 3 4.62 -22.47 -5.42
C THR A 3 5.99 -22.24 -4.78
N LEU A 4 6.76 -21.29 -5.34
CA LEU A 4 8.05 -20.89 -4.78
C LEU A 4 7.81 -19.87 -3.66
N ASN A 5 8.15 -20.23 -2.43
CA ASN A 5 8.13 -19.30 -1.31
C ASN A 5 9.47 -18.55 -1.23
N ASN A 6 9.39 -17.27 -0.85
CA ASN A 6 10.46 -16.28 -0.93
C ASN A 6 11.28 -16.22 0.38
N PRO A 7 12.54 -16.71 0.39
CA PRO A 7 13.53 -16.09 1.25
C PRO A 7 14.63 -15.33 0.50
N GLU A 8 14.93 -15.60 -0.78
CA GLU A 8 16.12 -15.01 -1.44
C GLU A 8 15.99 -14.84 -2.97
N VAL A 9 14.88 -14.33 -3.50
CA VAL A 9 14.77 -14.11 -4.97
C VAL A 9 14.79 -12.62 -5.32
N ILE A 10 15.97 -12.03 -5.32
CA ILE A 10 16.31 -11.04 -6.34
C ILE A 10 16.98 -11.82 -7.47
N ALA A 11 16.19 -12.56 -8.26
CA ALA A 11 16.65 -12.98 -9.57
C ALA A 11 16.72 -11.72 -10.43
N VAL A 12 17.88 -11.06 -10.45
CA VAL A 12 18.15 -9.98 -11.39
C VAL A 12 18.07 -10.62 -12.77
N ASN A 13 17.13 -10.18 -13.62
CA ASN A 13 17.12 -10.58 -15.01
C ASN A 13 18.45 -10.13 -15.66
N GLN A 14 19.36 -11.08 -15.92
CA GLN A 14 20.65 -10.86 -16.59
C GLN A 14 20.55 -11.10 -18.12
N ASP A 15 19.34 -11.06 -18.68
CA ASP A 15 19.16 -11.15 -20.12
C ASP A 15 19.95 -10.05 -20.85
N SER A 16 20.55 -10.42 -21.98
CA SER A 16 21.46 -9.55 -22.74
C SER A 16 20.78 -8.29 -23.30
N LEU A 17 19.45 -8.24 -23.34
CA LEU A 17 18.70 -7.05 -23.72
C LEU A 17 18.80 -5.94 -22.67
N GLY A 18 19.05 -6.28 -21.40
CA GLY A 18 19.25 -5.33 -20.31
C GLY A 18 18.03 -4.46 -19.99
N VAL A 19 16.83 -4.83 -20.45
CA VAL A 19 15.60 -4.08 -20.24
C VAL A 19 14.93 -4.54 -18.94
N GLN A 20 14.65 -3.58 -18.05
CA GLN A 20 13.93 -3.84 -16.82
C GLN A 20 12.46 -4.19 -17.08
N GLY A 21 11.96 -5.20 -16.36
CA GLY A 21 10.53 -5.48 -16.32
C GLY A 21 9.76 -4.32 -15.69
N LYS A 22 8.54 -4.08 -16.17
CA LYS A 22 7.64 -3.07 -15.61
C LYS A 22 6.37 -3.73 -15.10
N LYS A 23 5.73 -3.10 -14.11
CA LYS A 23 4.38 -3.48 -13.71
C LYS A 23 3.43 -3.21 -14.88
N VAL A 24 2.78 -4.25 -15.37
CA VAL A 24 1.90 -4.18 -16.55
C VAL A 24 0.43 -4.31 -16.18
N ALA A 25 0.13 -4.96 -15.06
CA ALA A 25 -1.23 -5.10 -14.54
C ALA A 25 -1.21 -5.36 -13.02
N PHE A 26 -2.39 -5.26 -12.41
CA PHE A 26 -2.61 -5.62 -11.01
C PHE A 26 -4.00 -6.23 -10.86
N ALA A 27 -4.17 -7.07 -9.84
CA ALA A 27 -5.46 -7.57 -9.39
C ALA A 27 -5.65 -7.25 -7.90
N SER A 28 -6.90 -7.11 -7.48
CA SER A 28 -7.22 -7.00 -6.05
C SER A 28 -7.06 -8.37 -5.39
N SER A 29 -6.35 -8.42 -4.26
CA SER A 29 -6.31 -9.60 -3.41
C SER A 29 -7.71 -9.96 -2.92
N GLN A 30 -8.01 -11.26 -2.84
CA GLN A 30 -9.26 -11.75 -2.25
C GLN A 30 -9.20 -11.83 -0.71
N TYR A 31 -8.03 -11.64 -0.11
CA TYR A 31 -7.84 -11.67 1.33
C TYR A 31 -7.78 -10.25 1.91
N SER A 32 -8.74 -9.93 2.78
CA SER A 32 -8.91 -8.63 3.43
C SER A 32 -7.87 -8.31 4.52
N ASN A 33 -7.06 -9.31 4.92
CA ASN A 33 -6.30 -9.33 6.18
C ASN A 33 -4.78 -9.14 6.00
N VAL A 34 -4.33 -8.77 4.80
CA VAL A 34 -2.90 -8.70 4.44
C VAL A 34 -2.23 -7.51 5.11
N SER A 35 -0.95 -7.64 5.50
CA SER A 35 -0.11 -6.49 5.87
C SER A 35 -0.16 -5.47 4.74
N THR A 36 -0.90 -4.39 4.97
CA THR A 36 -1.35 -3.54 3.88
C THR A 36 -0.40 -2.37 3.73
N GLU A 37 0.22 -2.28 2.56
CA GLU A 37 1.02 -1.11 2.20
C GLU A 37 0.07 0.09 2.10
N ILE A 38 0.40 1.15 2.84
CA ILE A 38 -0.32 2.41 2.78
C ILE A 38 0.44 3.36 1.89
N VAL A 39 -0.24 3.87 0.87
CA VAL A 39 0.34 4.76 -0.13
C VAL A 39 -0.51 5.99 -0.33
N VAL A 40 0.05 6.94 -1.08
CA VAL A 40 -0.70 8.02 -1.71
C VAL A 40 -0.92 7.64 -3.18
N ALA A 41 -2.18 7.60 -3.62
CA ALA A 41 -2.56 7.28 -5.00
C ALA A 41 -3.76 8.12 -5.45
N ASN A 42 -4.07 8.15 -6.76
CA ASN A 42 -5.23 8.91 -7.25
C ASN A 42 -6.53 8.49 -6.54
N CYS A 43 -7.26 9.48 -6.04
CA CYS A 43 -8.55 9.34 -5.36
C CYS A 43 -9.64 8.75 -6.26
N SER A 44 -9.52 8.93 -7.58
CA SER A 44 -10.50 8.42 -8.54
C SER A 44 -10.47 6.90 -8.58
N THR A 45 -11.56 6.30 -8.11
CA THR A 45 -11.86 4.90 -8.37
C THR A 45 -12.20 4.79 -9.85
N SER A 46 -11.26 4.32 -10.68
CA SER A 46 -11.72 3.67 -11.92
C SER A 46 -12.75 2.63 -11.49
N SER A 47 -13.82 2.41 -12.27
CA SER A 47 -14.94 1.52 -11.92
C SER A 47 -14.56 0.05 -11.59
N LYS A 48 -13.26 -0.27 -11.62
CA LYS A 48 -12.65 -1.56 -11.31
C LYS A 48 -12.01 -1.63 -9.92
N ILE A 49 -11.98 -0.53 -9.15
CA ILE A 49 -11.33 -0.45 -7.83
C ILE A 49 -12.39 -0.40 -6.73
N GLU A 50 -12.29 -1.29 -5.73
CA GLU A 50 -13.15 -1.27 -4.54
C GLU A 50 -13.08 0.11 -3.85
N PRO A 51 -14.18 0.88 -3.80
CA PRO A 51 -14.18 2.23 -3.27
C PRO A 51 -13.70 2.32 -1.82
N LYS A 52 -13.92 1.27 -1.02
CA LYS A 52 -13.48 1.23 0.38
C LYS A 52 -11.97 1.31 0.58
N ARG A 53 -11.15 1.12 -0.47
CA ARG A 53 -9.67 1.21 -0.38
C ARG A 53 -9.14 2.61 -0.12
N VAL A 54 -9.91 3.64 -0.44
CA VAL A 54 -9.54 5.05 -0.23
C VAL A 54 -10.36 5.70 0.89
N GLN A 55 -11.22 4.92 1.54
CA GLN A 55 -12.15 5.41 2.54
C GLN A 55 -11.68 5.06 3.95
N TRP A 56 -11.80 6.04 4.83
CA TRP A 56 -11.29 5.98 6.18
C TRP A 56 -12.33 6.52 7.16
N THR A 57 -12.26 6.04 8.39
CA THR A 57 -13.07 6.55 9.49
C THR A 57 -12.16 6.95 10.63
N TYR A 58 -12.37 8.13 11.20
CA TYR A 58 -11.67 8.58 12.40
C TYR A 58 -12.59 8.47 13.61
N ASN A 59 -12.14 7.76 14.65
CA ASN A 59 -12.83 7.69 15.93
C ASN A 59 -12.10 8.59 16.92
N SER A 60 -12.70 9.72 17.25
CA SER A 60 -12.12 10.71 18.16
C SER A 60 -12.04 10.25 19.62
N GLN A 61 -12.84 9.27 20.03
CA GLN A 61 -12.90 8.78 21.40
C GLN A 61 -11.71 7.88 21.70
N ASP A 62 -11.28 7.07 20.72
CA ASP A 62 -10.15 6.16 20.87
C ASP A 62 -8.90 6.55 20.06
N GLY A 63 -8.99 7.59 19.23
CA GLY A 63 -7.91 8.11 18.40
C GLY A 63 -7.59 7.25 17.18
N THR A 64 -8.38 6.23 16.85
CA THR A 64 -8.06 5.35 15.72
C THR A 64 -8.48 5.93 14.38
N ILE A 65 -7.65 5.76 13.36
CA ILE A 65 -8.02 5.92 11.96
C ILE A 65 -8.16 4.52 11.37
N ARG A 66 -9.36 4.16 10.91
CA ARG A 66 -9.69 2.80 10.46
C ARG A 66 -10.03 2.76 8.99
N SER A 67 -9.48 1.77 8.30
CA SER A 67 -9.79 1.48 6.90
C SER A 67 -11.25 1.01 6.76
N ALA A 68 -12.01 1.62 5.84
CA ALA A 68 -13.37 1.17 5.55
C ALA A 68 -13.41 -0.19 4.84
N LEU A 69 -12.27 -0.63 4.27
CA LEU A 69 -12.15 -1.89 3.55
C LEU A 69 -12.23 -3.10 4.48
N ASN A 70 -11.48 -3.05 5.59
CA ASN A 70 -11.27 -4.20 6.47
C ASN A 70 -11.38 -3.88 7.96
N GLY A 71 -11.64 -2.63 8.34
CA GLY A 71 -11.80 -2.19 9.72
C GLY A 71 -10.51 -2.10 10.53
N GLN A 72 -9.34 -2.37 9.92
CA GLN A 72 -8.04 -2.33 10.57
C GLN A 72 -7.59 -0.89 10.86
N CYS A 73 -6.74 -0.74 11.87
CA CYS A 73 -6.22 0.54 12.35
C CYS A 73 -4.90 0.92 11.65
N LEU A 74 -4.83 2.17 11.20
CA LEU A 74 -3.60 2.81 10.76
C LEU A 74 -2.60 2.83 11.93
N SER A 75 -1.43 2.24 11.73
CA SER A 75 -0.48 1.93 12.79
C SER A 75 0.94 2.30 12.39
N ILE A 76 1.74 2.80 13.34
CA ILE A 76 3.21 2.81 13.19
C ILE A 76 3.73 1.40 13.44
N ASN A 77 4.48 0.86 12.46
CA ASN A 77 5.02 -0.49 12.53
C ASN A 77 6.03 -0.63 13.67
N ASP A 78 5.96 -1.76 14.39
CA ASP A 78 6.86 -2.14 15.49
C ASP A 78 7.08 -1.07 16.56
N CYS A 79 6.11 -0.15 16.74
CA CYS A 79 6.23 1.01 17.63
C CYS A 79 7.52 1.84 17.37
N SER A 80 7.99 1.84 16.13
CA SER A 80 9.24 2.50 15.75
C SER A 80 9.19 4.01 16.03
N THR A 81 10.29 4.53 16.58
CA THR A 81 10.51 5.97 16.81
C THR A 81 11.49 6.59 15.81
N ALA A 82 11.96 5.81 14.83
CA ALA A 82 12.86 6.29 13.79
C ALA A 82 12.20 7.34 12.89
N GLU A 83 13.00 8.19 12.23
CA GLU A 83 12.50 9.02 11.12
C GLU A 83 12.19 8.11 9.92
N GLY A 84 11.06 8.34 9.26
CA GLY A 84 10.59 7.46 8.20
C GLY A 84 10.03 6.13 8.73
N ALA A 85 9.50 6.11 9.96
CA ALA A 85 8.89 4.89 10.50
C ALA A 85 7.69 4.48 9.64
N ILE A 86 7.66 3.21 9.25
CA ILE A 86 6.70 2.67 8.27
C ILE A 86 5.29 2.68 8.86
N ILE A 87 4.31 3.07 8.03
CA ILE A 87 2.88 3.02 8.35
C ILE A 87 2.25 1.77 7.74
N VAL A 88 1.49 1.05 8.56
CA VAL A 88 0.84 -0.22 8.21
C VAL A 88 -0.61 -0.26 8.69
N LEU A 89 -1.38 -1.25 8.25
CA LEU A 89 -2.67 -1.62 8.85
C LEU A 89 -2.55 -2.88 9.69
N ASN A 90 -3.07 -2.81 10.91
CA ASN A 90 -3.12 -3.94 11.84
C ASN A 90 -4.50 -4.03 12.50
N GLU A 91 -4.81 -5.18 13.10
CA GLU A 91 -5.94 -5.29 14.00
C GLU A 91 -5.88 -4.23 15.11
N CYS A 92 -7.03 -3.66 15.45
CA CYS A 92 -7.13 -2.60 16.43
C CYS A 92 -7.01 -3.18 17.85
N HIS A 93 -5.94 -2.83 18.56
CA HIS A 93 -5.64 -3.26 19.93
C HIS A 93 -5.39 -2.08 20.87
N ILE A 94 -6.19 -1.03 20.72
CA ILE A 94 -6.21 0.15 21.59
C ILE A 94 -6.55 -0.19 23.04
N ASN A 95 -5.92 0.53 23.98
CA ASN A 95 -6.15 0.39 25.43
C ASN A 95 -5.90 -1.02 25.98
N ASN A 96 -5.18 -1.87 25.26
CA ASN A 96 -4.77 -3.18 25.72
C ASN A 96 -3.33 -3.08 26.26
N SER A 97 -3.16 -3.23 27.57
CA SER A 97 -1.83 -3.15 28.21
C SER A 97 -0.89 -4.29 27.82
N GLN A 98 -1.41 -5.36 27.23
CA GLN A 98 -0.64 -6.54 26.81
C GLN A 98 -0.14 -6.45 25.36
N THR A 99 -0.60 -5.47 24.57
CA THR A 99 -0.14 -5.28 23.19
C THR A 99 1.07 -4.35 23.13
N GLN A 100 1.81 -4.44 22.01
CA GLN A 100 2.99 -3.63 21.77
C GLN A 100 2.66 -2.13 21.91
N CYS A 101 3.52 -1.40 22.61
CA CYS A 101 3.32 0.00 23.01
C CYS A 101 1.91 0.32 23.53
N GLN A 102 1.25 -0.65 24.18
CA GLN A 102 -0.09 -0.52 24.80
C GLN A 102 -1.16 -0.03 23.80
N GLY A 103 -0.96 -0.31 22.50
CA GLY A 103 -1.82 0.14 21.41
C GLY A 103 -1.63 1.62 21.00
N LYS A 104 -0.70 2.36 21.61
CA LYS A 104 -0.47 3.79 21.32
C LYS A 104 0.00 4.05 19.89
N ASN A 105 0.69 3.09 19.26
CA ASN A 105 1.09 3.19 17.84
C ASN A 105 -0.09 3.24 16.86
N GLN A 106 -1.30 2.95 17.31
CA GLN A 106 -2.53 2.96 16.51
C GLN A 106 -3.42 4.17 16.80
N GLN A 107 -2.98 5.06 17.70
CA GLN A 107 -3.73 6.23 18.13
C GLN A 107 -3.13 7.50 17.54
N TRP A 108 -4.02 8.32 16.98
CA TRP A 108 -3.72 9.52 16.22
C TRP A 108 -4.59 10.68 16.68
N THR A 109 -4.03 11.87 16.64
CA THR A 109 -4.72 13.14 16.83
C THR A 109 -4.81 13.82 15.48
N VAL A 110 -6.04 14.06 15.00
CA VAL A 110 -6.28 14.86 13.80
C VAL A 110 -6.39 16.32 14.24
N ASP A 111 -5.38 17.11 13.92
CA ASP A 111 -5.37 18.55 14.21
C ASP A 111 -5.98 19.29 13.01
N SER A 112 -7.12 19.95 13.22
CA SER A 112 -7.82 20.68 12.17
C SER A 112 -7.22 22.06 11.88
N ALA A 113 -6.48 22.66 12.82
CA ALA A 113 -5.84 23.95 12.64
C ALA A 113 -4.60 23.82 11.76
N ASP A 114 -3.78 22.81 12.04
CA ASP A 114 -2.56 22.51 11.28
C ASP A 114 -2.80 21.51 10.14
N GLN A 115 -3.98 20.89 10.06
CA GLN A 115 -4.31 19.81 9.12
C GLN A 115 -3.38 18.60 9.21
N THR A 116 -2.75 18.38 10.37
CA THR A 116 -1.80 17.29 10.59
C THR A 116 -2.48 16.09 11.24
N ILE A 117 -1.96 14.89 10.97
CA ILE A 117 -2.33 13.65 11.67
C ILE A 117 -1.12 13.26 12.52
N VAL A 118 -1.23 13.39 13.85
CA VAL A 118 -0.10 13.27 14.79
C VAL A 118 -0.23 12.00 15.62
N SER A 119 0.82 11.19 15.68
CA SER A 119 0.85 9.99 16.50
C SER A 119 0.81 10.32 17.98
N GLN A 120 -0.12 9.72 18.73
CA GLN A 120 -0.18 9.84 20.18
C GLN A 120 0.92 9.04 20.90
N MET A 121 1.68 8.19 20.17
CA MET A 121 2.79 7.42 20.74
C MET A 121 4.04 8.28 20.93
N ASN A 122 4.39 9.09 19.92
CA ASN A 122 5.70 9.76 19.85
C ASN A 122 5.65 11.19 19.29
N GLY A 123 4.46 11.71 18.97
CA GLY A 123 4.29 13.08 18.46
C GLY A 123 4.71 13.29 17.00
N LYS A 124 5.04 12.23 16.25
CA LYS A 124 5.38 12.35 14.82
C LYS A 124 4.15 12.51 13.94
N CYS A 125 4.30 13.20 12.83
CA CYS A 125 3.25 13.44 11.85
C CYS A 125 3.24 12.33 10.79
N LEU A 126 2.04 11.95 10.36
CA LEU A 126 1.84 11.19 9.13
C LEU A 126 2.36 12.02 7.95
N ASN A 127 3.21 11.42 7.13
CA ASN A 127 4.01 12.12 6.15
C ASN A 127 3.96 11.39 4.81
N PHE A 128 3.65 12.12 3.74
CA PHE A 128 3.79 11.67 2.37
C PHE A 128 5.25 11.86 1.94
N ASN A 129 5.96 10.77 1.71
CA ASN A 129 7.33 10.81 1.23
C ASN A 129 7.37 11.06 -0.29
N LEU A 130 7.74 12.28 -0.67
CA LEU A 130 7.84 12.70 -2.08
C LEU A 130 9.13 12.23 -2.78
N GLN A 131 10.11 11.72 -2.03
CA GLN A 131 11.46 11.48 -2.55
C GLN A 131 11.68 10.01 -2.88
N HIS A 132 11.58 9.09 -1.91
CA HIS A 132 11.88 7.66 -2.05
C HIS A 132 10.88 6.83 -1.22
N GLY A 133 10.65 5.54 -1.54
CA GLY A 133 9.67 4.69 -0.81
C GLY A 133 10.01 4.48 0.67
N PRO A 134 9.04 4.21 1.58
CA PRO A 134 7.59 4.05 1.41
C PRO A 134 6.85 5.38 1.19
N ASN A 135 5.74 5.35 0.45
CA ASN A 135 4.97 6.55 0.11
C ASN A 135 4.34 7.23 1.33
N VAL A 136 4.15 6.51 2.45
CA VAL A 136 3.62 7.09 3.68
C VAL A 136 4.42 6.58 4.87
N ASP A 137 4.94 7.51 5.65
CA ASP A 137 5.74 7.24 6.84
C ASP A 137 5.34 8.16 8.01
N ALA A 138 5.94 7.93 9.18
CA ALA A 138 5.90 8.85 10.31
C ALA A 138 7.23 9.60 10.41
N HIS A 139 7.13 10.93 10.42
CA HIS A 139 8.28 11.81 10.44
C HIS A 139 8.07 12.96 11.43
N SER A 140 9.16 13.58 11.89
CA SER A 140 9.11 14.81 12.67
C SER A 140 8.24 15.86 11.97
N CYS A 141 7.34 16.49 12.73
CA CYS A 141 6.36 17.44 12.21
C CYS A 141 7.04 18.75 11.74
N ASN A 142 6.88 19.09 10.47
CA ASN A 142 7.33 20.34 9.84
C ASN A 142 6.17 21.13 9.19
N LYS A 143 4.96 20.55 9.17
CA LYS A 143 3.71 21.18 8.69
C LYS A 143 3.75 21.63 7.21
N GLN A 144 4.66 21.08 6.42
CA GLN A 144 4.66 21.28 4.97
C GLN A 144 3.46 20.56 4.33
N ASP A 145 3.14 20.88 3.08
CA ASP A 145 1.93 20.36 2.40
C ASP A 145 1.89 18.82 2.30
N TYR A 146 3.04 18.14 2.36
CA TYR A 146 3.14 16.68 2.37
C TYR A 146 2.92 16.04 3.76
N GLN A 147 2.74 16.84 4.81
CA GLN A 147 2.29 16.39 6.14
C GLN A 147 0.89 16.89 6.50
N GLN A 148 0.23 17.58 5.55
CA GLN A 148 -1.10 18.12 5.73
C GLN A 148 -2.11 17.29 4.94
N TRP A 149 -3.19 16.91 5.62
CA TRP A 149 -4.16 15.93 5.16
C TRP A 149 -5.57 16.51 5.23
N LEU A 150 -6.23 16.56 4.07
CA LEU A 150 -7.57 17.07 3.90
C LEU A 150 -8.58 15.93 4.04
N TRP A 151 -9.33 15.91 5.15
CA TRP A 151 -10.44 14.99 5.32
C TRP A 151 -11.65 15.44 4.51
N ASN A 152 -12.16 14.56 3.65
CA ASN A 152 -13.43 14.78 2.95
C ASN A 152 -14.52 13.90 3.57
N ALA A 153 -15.42 14.52 4.32
CA ALA A 153 -16.50 13.83 5.00
C ALA A 153 -17.58 13.28 4.06
N THR A 154 -17.68 13.82 2.83
CA THR A 154 -18.71 13.40 1.86
C THR A 154 -18.37 12.06 1.23
N ASP A 155 -17.11 11.83 0.87
CA ASP A 155 -16.67 10.57 0.24
C ASP A 155 -15.81 9.69 1.16
N GLY A 156 -15.48 10.15 2.37
CA GLY A 156 -14.70 9.41 3.36
C GLY A 156 -13.20 9.36 3.07
N THR A 157 -12.69 10.17 2.13
CA THR A 157 -11.28 10.16 1.73
C THR A 157 -10.40 11.03 2.63
N ILE A 158 -9.14 10.62 2.80
CA ILE A 158 -8.08 11.45 3.37
C ILE A 158 -7.15 11.83 2.21
N ARG A 159 -7.06 13.11 1.88
CA ARG A 159 -6.34 13.59 0.70
C ARG A 159 -5.09 14.35 1.09
N THR A 160 -4.05 14.31 0.26
CA THR A 160 -2.88 15.15 0.51
C THR A 160 -3.22 16.60 0.22
N LYS A 161 -2.64 17.55 0.98
CA LYS A 161 -2.74 18.97 0.63
C LYS A 161 -1.86 19.33 -0.57
N HIS A 162 -0.77 18.59 -0.77
CA HIS A 162 0.12 18.73 -1.93
C HIS A 162 -0.63 18.55 -3.26
N ASP A 163 -1.48 17.54 -3.36
CA ASP A 163 -2.41 17.32 -4.48
C ASP A 163 -3.73 16.69 -3.95
N ASN A 164 -4.83 17.43 -4.06
CA ASN A 164 -6.14 17.01 -3.56
C ASN A 164 -6.83 15.94 -4.43
N HIS A 165 -6.21 15.54 -5.54
CA HIS A 165 -6.59 14.37 -6.33
C HIS A 165 -5.89 13.10 -5.84
N GLN A 166 -4.98 13.20 -4.88
CA GLN A 166 -4.29 12.06 -4.28
C GLN A 166 -4.77 11.76 -2.87
N CYS A 167 -5.05 10.48 -2.61
CA CYS A 167 -5.66 9.95 -1.40
C CYS A 167 -4.76 8.96 -0.69
N LEU A 168 -4.81 8.95 0.64
CA LEU A 168 -4.34 7.85 1.47
C LEU A 168 -5.08 6.58 1.06
N THR A 169 -4.34 5.59 0.60
CA THR A 169 -4.90 4.42 -0.08
C THR A 169 -4.32 3.15 0.49
N VAL A 170 -5.20 2.20 0.71
CA VAL A 170 -4.89 0.83 1.09
C VAL A 170 -4.56 0.05 -0.19
N LEU A 171 -3.28 -0.29 -0.41
CA LEU A 171 -2.90 -1.17 -1.52
C LEU A 171 -3.07 -2.63 -1.15
N GLN A 172 -3.93 -3.31 -1.88
CA GLN A 172 -4.04 -4.76 -1.89
C GLN A 172 -3.83 -5.24 -3.32
N GLU A 173 -2.57 -5.32 -3.74
CA GLU A 173 -2.25 -5.62 -5.13
C GLU A 173 -1.47 -6.92 -5.27
N LEU A 174 -2.10 -7.86 -5.99
CA LEU A 174 -1.40 -8.91 -6.70
C LEU A 174 -0.77 -8.26 -7.93
N GLU A 175 0.55 -8.27 -8.03
CA GLU A 175 1.24 -7.53 -9.08
C GLU A 175 1.59 -8.44 -10.26
N ILE A 176 1.45 -7.91 -11.47
CA ILE A 176 1.87 -8.56 -12.70
C ILE A 176 2.94 -7.67 -13.33
N TRP A 177 4.15 -8.19 -13.40
CA TRP A 177 5.28 -7.53 -14.05
C TRP A 177 5.65 -8.26 -15.31
N ALA A 178 6.04 -7.53 -16.35
CA ALA A 178 6.55 -8.14 -17.57
C ALA A 178 7.65 -7.30 -18.23
N GLY A 179 8.55 -7.99 -18.92
CA GLY A 179 9.62 -7.38 -19.72
C GLY A 179 9.95 -8.24 -20.94
N PRO A 180 10.38 -7.63 -22.05
CA PRO A 180 10.90 -8.37 -23.19
C PRO A 180 12.26 -9.00 -22.86
N LEU A 181 12.57 -10.12 -23.50
CA LEU A 181 13.87 -10.76 -23.48
C LEU A 181 14.54 -10.67 -24.86
N SER A 182 15.85 -10.90 -24.91
CA SER A 182 16.67 -10.80 -26.13
C SER A 182 16.25 -11.75 -27.25
N ASP A 183 15.58 -12.86 -26.92
CA ASP A 183 15.04 -13.84 -27.87
C ASP A 183 13.61 -13.52 -28.36
N HIS A 184 13.10 -12.33 -28.02
CA HIS A 184 11.73 -11.85 -28.25
C HIS A 184 10.63 -12.53 -27.42
N SER A 185 11.00 -13.43 -26.50
CA SER A 185 10.07 -13.93 -25.49
C SER A 185 9.82 -12.85 -24.41
N LYS A 186 8.97 -13.18 -23.42
CA LYS A 186 8.65 -12.27 -22.31
C LYS A 186 8.86 -12.98 -20.98
N ALA A 187 9.58 -12.31 -20.09
CA ALA A 187 9.56 -12.65 -18.67
C ALA A 187 8.27 -12.09 -18.06
N VAL A 188 7.57 -12.91 -17.28
CA VAL A 188 6.37 -12.52 -16.54
C VAL A 188 6.56 -12.91 -15.08
N VAL A 189 6.35 -11.97 -14.17
CA VAL A 189 6.39 -12.21 -12.72
C VAL A 189 5.00 -11.96 -12.17
N LEU A 190 4.46 -12.99 -11.51
CA LEU A 190 3.21 -12.92 -10.76
C LEU A 190 3.60 -12.81 -9.29
N LEU A 191 3.55 -11.59 -8.76
CA LEU A 191 4.01 -11.32 -7.41
C LEU A 191 2.82 -11.18 -6.47
N ASN A 192 2.65 -12.18 -5.63
CA ASN A 192 1.83 -12.06 -4.44
C ASN A 192 2.69 -11.45 -3.33
N ARG A 193 2.46 -10.17 -3.01
CA ARG A 193 3.13 -9.52 -1.88
C ARG A 193 2.49 -9.87 -0.52
N SER A 194 1.44 -10.69 -0.50
CA SER A 194 0.82 -11.10 0.75
C SER A 194 1.74 -12.03 1.56
N ASN A 195 1.72 -11.84 2.87
CA ASN A 195 2.36 -12.72 3.85
C ASN A 195 1.44 -13.90 4.26
N SER A 196 0.32 -14.07 3.57
CA SER A 196 -0.74 -15.01 3.94
C SER A 196 -1.41 -15.59 2.69
N GLY A 197 -1.41 -16.93 2.61
CA GLY A 197 -2.07 -17.69 1.56
C GLY A 197 -1.40 -17.63 0.18
N SER A 198 -1.77 -18.57 -0.69
CA SER A 198 -1.44 -18.53 -2.11
C SER A 198 -2.66 -18.01 -2.86
N GLU A 199 -2.49 -16.96 -3.67
CA GLU A 199 -3.57 -16.42 -4.51
C GLU A 199 -3.36 -16.74 -5.98
N THR A 200 -4.46 -16.91 -6.70
CA THR A 200 -4.42 -17.11 -8.16
C THR A 200 -4.33 -15.75 -8.83
N ILE A 201 -3.21 -15.50 -9.51
CA ILE A 201 -3.02 -14.30 -10.33
C ILE A 201 -3.23 -14.70 -11.79
N THR A 202 -4.15 -14.03 -12.48
CA THR A 202 -4.39 -14.27 -13.92
C THR A 202 -3.80 -13.13 -14.74
N VAL A 203 -2.83 -13.45 -15.60
CA VAL A 203 -2.30 -12.52 -16.61
C VAL A 203 -3.10 -12.66 -17.91
N LYS A 204 -3.50 -11.54 -18.53
CA LYS A 204 -4.08 -11.57 -19.89
C LYS A 204 -2.98 -11.41 -20.92
N TRP A 205 -3.13 -12.05 -22.08
CA TRP A 205 -2.20 -11.88 -23.19
C TRP A 205 -2.00 -10.41 -23.58
N THR A 206 -3.09 -9.64 -23.57
CA THR A 206 -3.05 -8.19 -23.85
C THR A 206 -2.22 -7.40 -22.84
N ASP A 207 -2.16 -7.82 -21.57
CA ASP A 207 -1.41 -7.10 -20.53
C ASP A 207 0.10 -7.17 -20.81
N ILE A 208 0.57 -8.24 -21.44
CA ILE A 208 1.97 -8.43 -21.81
C ILE A 208 2.26 -8.07 -23.27
N GLY A 209 1.26 -7.59 -24.02
CA GLY A 209 1.40 -7.16 -25.41
C GLY A 209 1.35 -8.29 -26.44
N PHE A 210 0.69 -9.41 -26.12
CA PHE A 210 0.29 -10.44 -27.07
C PHE A 210 -1.17 -10.25 -27.50
N SER A 211 -1.54 -10.77 -28.67
CA SER A 211 -2.94 -10.80 -29.10
C SER A 211 -3.71 -11.91 -28.38
N ASN A 212 -5.04 -11.77 -28.26
CA ASN A 212 -5.87 -12.74 -27.51
C ASN A 212 -5.90 -14.15 -28.13
N ASP A 213 -5.60 -14.26 -29.43
CA ASP A 213 -5.54 -15.49 -30.20
C ASP A 213 -4.12 -16.11 -30.25
N GLN A 214 -3.13 -15.45 -29.66
CA GLN A 214 -1.76 -15.93 -29.63
C GLN A 214 -1.61 -17.11 -28.66
N ALA A 215 -0.95 -18.17 -29.11
CA ALA A 215 -0.50 -19.27 -28.27
C ALA A 215 0.98 -19.10 -27.93
N ALA A 216 1.35 -19.37 -26.67
CA ALA A 216 2.73 -19.34 -26.21
C ALA A 216 3.03 -20.56 -25.34
N VAL A 217 4.29 -20.96 -25.31
CA VAL A 217 4.79 -22.00 -24.39
C VAL A 217 5.27 -21.32 -23.12
N VAL A 218 4.66 -21.69 -21.98
CA VAL A 218 5.09 -21.22 -20.66
C VAL A 218 6.20 -22.14 -20.15
N ARG A 219 7.26 -21.55 -19.59
CA ARG A 219 8.37 -22.26 -18.94
C ARG A 219 8.62 -21.58 -17.59
N ASP A 220 8.72 -22.37 -16.53
CA ASP A 220 9.03 -21.95 -15.16
C ASP A 220 10.50 -22.22 -14.78
#